data_AF-A3ZLE5-F1
#
_entry.id   AF-A3ZLE5-F1
#
_cell.length_a   1.000
_cell.length_b   1.000
_cell.length_c   1.000
_cell.angle_alpha   90.00
_cell.angle_beta   90.00
_cell.angle_gamma   90.00
#
_symmetry.space_group_name_H-M   'P 1'
#
loop_
_entity.id
_entity.type
_entity.pdbx_description
1 polymer ?
#
loop_
_entity_poly.entity_id
_entity_poly.type
_entity_poly.pdbx_seq_one_letter_code
_entity_poly.pdbx_strand_id
1 'polypeptide(L)' 'MLGIILGIVSIGLGLKGFTPSGLPLTRKKNITGVTAIVIGVFCCLLGAFLILEGAFGIFVVANSFNR' A
#
# COMPACT_ATOMS: atom_id res chain seq x y z
N MET A 1 11.17 -3.77 -8.71
CA MET A 1 11.56 -3.03 -7.48
C MET A 1 10.61 -1.87 -7.16
N LEU A 2 10.35 -0.93 -8.09
CA LEU A 2 9.46 0.22 -7.83
C LEU A 2 8.06 -0.17 -7.30
N GLY A 3 7.43 -1.22 -7.84
CA GLY A 3 6.11 -1.69 -7.38
C GLY A 3 6.09 -2.16 -5.93
N ILE A 4 7.18 -2.77 -5.44
CA ILE A 4 7.30 -3.23 -4.05
C ILE A 4 7.44 -2.02 -3.11
N ILE A 5 8.26 -1.03 -3.49
CA ILE A 5 8.46 0.19 -2.69
C ILE A 5 7.15 0.98 -2.60
N LEU A 6 6.48 1.20 -3.74
CA LEU A 6 5.18 1.85 -3.79
C LEU A 6 4.14 1.10 -2.96
N GLY A 7 4.11 -0.23 -3.05
CA GLY A 7 3.21 -1.06 -2.27
C GLY A 7 3.41 -0.94 -0.76
N ILE A 8 4.66 -0.92 -0.29
CA ILE A 8 4.98 -0.72 1.15
C ILE A 8 4.52 0.67 1.61
N VAL A 9 4.77 1.72 0.83
CA VAL A 9 4.34 3.09 1.15
C VAL A 9 2.81 3.19 1.20
N SER A 10 2.11 2.55 0.25
CA SER A 10 0.65 2.50 0.23
C SER A 10 0.08 1.77 1.45
N ILE A 11 0.67 0.63 1.86
CA ILE A 11 0.25 -0.06 3.08
C ILE A 11 0.50 0.79 4.32
N GLY A 12 1.66 1.47 4.40
CA GLY A 12 1.98 2.36 5.51
C GLY A 12 0.99 3.53 5.64
N LEU A 13 0.55 4.10 4.51
CA LEU A 13 -0.52 5.11 4.47
C LEU A 13 -1.87 4.52 4.87
N GLY A 14 -2.21 3.32 4.36
CA GLY A 14 -3.44 2.61 4.69
C GLY A 14 -3.58 2.36 6.20
N LEU A 15 -2.53 1.82 6.83
CA LEU A 15 -2.45 1.60 8.28
C LEU A 15 -2.64 2.89 9.08
N LYS A 16 -2.10 4.01 8.59
CA LYS A 16 -2.32 5.34 9.21
C LYS A 16 -3.79 5.76 9.20
N GLY A 17 -4.56 5.35 8.19
CA GLY A 17 -6.01 5.59 8.11
C GLY A 17 -6.84 4.86 9.16
N PHE A 18 -6.30 3.77 9.75
CA PHE A 18 -6.95 3.05 10.87
C PHE A 18 -6.58 3.61 12.24
N THR A 19 -5.64 4.55 12.32
CA THR A 19 -5.28 5.18 13.60
C THR A 19 -6.27 6.28 13.98
N PRO A 20 -6.48 6.54 15.30
CA PRO A 20 -7.35 7.64 15.74
C PRO A 20 -6.86 9.02 15.28
N SER A 21 -5.58 9.14 14.92
CA SER A 21 -4.98 10.33 14.30
C SER A 21 -5.56 10.66 12.91
N GLY A 22 -6.21 9.69 12.26
CA GLY A 22 -6.80 9.84 10.94
C GLY A 22 -5.79 9.88 9.79
N LEU A 23 -6.30 9.78 8.57
CA LEU A 23 -5.48 9.85 7.36
C LEU A 23 -5.17 11.32 7.03
N PRO A 24 -3.89 11.72 6.94
CA PRO A 24 -3.52 13.09 6.59
C PRO A 24 -3.76 13.33 5.11
N LEU A 25 -4.88 13.98 4.76
CA LEU A 25 -5.14 14.43 3.40
C LEU A 25 -4.36 15.70 3.06
N THR A 26 -4.21 16.61 4.05
CA THR A 26 -3.50 17.87 3.89
C THR A 26 -2.83 18.27 5.21
N ARG A 27 -1.83 19.17 5.18
CA ARG A 27 -1.15 19.67 6.40
C ARG A 27 -2.09 20.31 7.44
N LYS A 28 -3.32 20.69 7.05
CA LYS A 28 -4.32 21.33 7.93
C LYS A 28 -5.53 20.44 8.25
N LYS A 29 -5.72 19.30 7.58
CA LYS A 29 -6.94 18.50 7.70
C LYS A 29 -6.64 17.01 7.62
N ASN A 30 -6.94 16.31 8.70
CA ASN A 30 -6.99 14.85 8.76
C ASN A 30 -8.44 14.40 8.54
N ILE A 31 -8.61 13.36 7.73
CA ILE A 31 -9.89 12.65 7.67
C ILE A 31 -9.86 11.60 8.78
N THR A 32 -10.88 11.63 9.64
CA THR A 32 -11.07 10.69 10.75
C THR A 32 -12.40 9.94 10.59
N GLY A 33 -12.57 8.84 11.33
CA GLY A 33 -13.80 8.05 11.34
C GLY A 33 -13.93 7.09 10.15
N VAL A 34 -15.17 6.73 9.82
CA VAL A 34 -15.49 5.67 8.85
C VAL A 34 -14.89 5.94 7.47
N THR A 35 -14.87 7.20 7.02
CA THR A 35 -14.29 7.58 5.73
C THR A 35 -12.79 7.34 5.66
N ALA A 36 -12.06 7.57 6.76
CA ALA A 36 -10.62 7.29 6.84
C ALA A 36 -10.34 5.78 6.75
N ILE A 37 -11.19 4.98 7.38
CA ILE A 37 -11.10 3.52 7.38
C ILE A 37 -11.34 2.98 5.97
N VAL A 38 -12.39 3.43 5.28
CA VAL A 38 -12.69 2.98 3.90
C VAL A 38 -11.51 3.28 2.97
N ILE A 39 -10.99 4.51 3.00
CA ILE A 39 -9.83 4.90 2.19
C ILE A 39 -8.59 4.08 2.58
N GLY A 40 -8.39 3.84 3.88
CA GLY A 40 -7.30 3.01 4.40
C GLY A 40 -7.36 1.57 3.89
N VAL A 41 -8.55 0.95 3.89
CA VAL A 41 -8.77 -0.41 3.35
C VAL A 41 -8.42 -0.45 1.86
N PHE A 42 -8.91 0.51 1.06
CA PHE A 42 -8.56 0.58 -0.36
C PHE A 42 -7.07 0.75 -0.58
N CYS A 43 -6.39 1.56 0.24
CA CYS A 43 -4.95 1.78 0.14
C CYS A 43 -4.15 0.51 0.50
N CYS A 44 -4.59 -0.23 1.52
CA CYS A 44 -4.02 -1.53 1.88
C CYS A 44 -4.22 -2.58 0.78
N LEU A 45 -5.41 -2.67 0.18
CA LEU A 45 -5.70 -3.57 -0.94
C LEU A 45 -4.83 -3.27 -2.16
N LEU A 46 -4.72 -1.99 -2.52
CA LEU A 46 -3.94 -1.53 -3.67
C LEU A 46 -2.43 -1.77 -3.43
N GLY A 47 -1.95 -1.52 -2.21
CA GLY A 47 -0.58 -1.82 -1.80
C GLY A 47 -0.26 -3.32 -1.85
N ALA A 48 -1.17 -4.17 -1.36
CA ALA A 48 -1.02 -5.62 -1.44
C ALA A 48 -0.95 -6.12 -2.89
N PHE A 49 -1.81 -5.58 -3.76
CA PHE A 49 -1.81 -5.91 -5.19
C PHE A 49 -0.49 -5.55 -5.87
N LEU A 50 0.03 -4.35 -5.62
CA LEU A 50 1.33 -3.89 -6.17
C LEU A 50 2.51 -4.73 -5.69
N ILE A 51 2.50 -5.18 -4.43
CA ILE A 51 3.52 -6.10 -3.91
C ILE A 51 3.42 -7.45 -4.59
N LEU A 52 2.21 -7.97 -4.81
CA LEU A 52 1.98 -9.26 -5.47
C LEU A 52 2.51 -9.27 -6.90
N GLU A 53 2.18 -8.25 -7.69
CA GLU A 53 2.68 -8.02 -9.06
C GLU A 53 4.22 -7.93 -9.07
N GLY A 54 4.79 -7.13 -8.15
CA GLY A 54 6.23 -6.99 -8.01
C GLY A 54 6.94 -8.30 -7.64
N ALA A 55 6.35 -9.12 -6.76
CA ALA A 55 6.88 -10.41 -6.36
C ALA A 55 6.80 -11.43 -7.49
N PHE A 56 5.70 -11.44 -8.27
CA PHE A 56 5.53 -12.33 -9.41
C PHE A 56 6.58 -12.06 -10.50
N GLY A 57 6.86 -10.78 -10.77
CA GLY A 57 7.91 -10.39 -11.72
C GLY A 57 9.31 -10.86 -11.29
N ILE A 58 9.66 -10.71 -10.00
CA ILE A 58 10.94 -11.22 -9.47
C ILE A 58 11.00 -12.74 -9.57
N PHE A 59 9.91 -13.43 -9.23
CA PHE A 59 9.83 -14.88 -9.30
C PHE A 59 10.06 -15.40 -10.73
N VAL A 60 9.39 -14.80 -11.73
CA VAL A 60 9.56 -15.18 -13.15
C VAL A 60 11.00 -14.93 -13.63
N VAL A 61 11.60 -13.80 -13.27
CA VAL A 61 12.99 -13.48 -13.64
C VAL A 61 13.97 -14.42 -12.95
N ALA A 62 13.81 -14.68 -11.66
CA ALA A 62 14.66 -15.61 -10.91
C ALA A 62 14.59 -17.02 -11.49
N ASN A 63 13.39 -17.47 -11.88
CA ASN A 63 13.20 -18.79 -12.48
C ASN A 63 13.76 -18.85 -13.91
N SER A 64 13.81 -17.73 -14.63
CA SER A 64 14.43 -17.64 -15.96
C SER A 64 15.96 -17.68 -15.92
N PHE A 65 16.58 -17.18 -14.83
CA PHE A 65 18.03 -17.27 -14.61
C PHE A 65 18.49 -18.62 -14.04
N ASN A 66 17.58 -19.40 -13.46
CA ASN A 66 17.88 -20.71 -12.90
C ASN A 66 17.78 -21.84 -13.95
N ARG A 67 17.60 -21.50 -15.22
CA ARG A 67 17.52 -22.41 -16.37
C ARG A 67 18.70 -22.16 -17.30
#